data_AF-A0A817R3A7-F1
#
_entry.id   AF-A0A817R3A7-F1
#
_cell.length_a   1.000
_cell.length_b   1.000
_cell.length_c   1.000
_cell.angle_alpha   90.00
_cell.angle_beta   90.00
_cell.angle_gamma   90.00
#
_symmetry.space_group_name_H-M   'P 1'
#
loop_
_entity.id
_entity.type
_entity.pdbx_description
1 polymer ?
#
loop_
_entity_poly.entity_id
_entity_poly.type
_entity_poly.pdbx_seq_one_letter_code
_entity_poly.pdbx_strand_id
1 'polypeptide(L)'
;MITPHKLPHTIVETGQSSHRDMKTGSQRFRWNLLFNVLVWLIVPLPFWIPFVSNTIAYYLLPSIQGVFVFMWTIISILALKNAVILYWNRSRDFARDYVDNEKAPIRHIVAISCYKEPVDLIARSIQTMADQTLVHRITMVISFEQKTPDKEKKCEILNEMFEKCGFERMIFTIHPYGMENEIPGKCSNSNYGLRTAIKEIDITDDEMDNILVTTCDADSKFPPQYTAALSSKYLKENRPALSTIYQLPLFYNWKLDSLSFATRVTGLLRSFLMLGALIPFNIN
;
A
#
# COMPACT_ATOMS: atom_id res chain seq x y z
N MET A 1 8.48 -51.95 5.28
CA MET A 1 9.17 -50.71 5.66
C MET A 1 9.06 -49.74 4.50
N ILE A 2 8.54 -48.56 4.80
CA ILE A 2 7.90 -47.64 3.85
C ILE A 2 8.96 -46.91 3.01
N THR A 3 8.77 -46.97 1.70
CA THR A 3 9.55 -46.29 0.66
C THR A 3 9.22 -44.79 0.61
N PRO A 4 10.19 -43.92 0.26
CA PRO A 4 9.96 -42.48 0.15
C PRO A 4 9.14 -42.17 -1.10
N HIS A 5 8.02 -41.48 -0.90
CA HIS A 5 7.12 -41.04 -1.97
C HIS A 5 7.81 -39.94 -2.78
N LYS A 6 8.27 -40.27 -4.00
CA LYS A 6 8.63 -39.27 -5.01
C LYS A 6 7.35 -38.57 -5.46
N LEU A 7 7.33 -37.25 -5.36
CA LEU A 7 6.34 -36.39 -6.02
C LEU A 7 6.53 -36.54 -7.54
N PRO A 8 5.46 -36.78 -8.32
CA PRO A 8 5.56 -36.83 -9.77
C PRO A 8 5.82 -35.43 -10.33
N HIS A 9 6.92 -35.30 -11.08
CA HIS A 9 7.12 -34.22 -12.03
C HIS A 9 6.12 -34.39 -13.18
N THR A 10 4.99 -33.70 -13.09
CA THR A 10 4.12 -33.45 -14.23
C THR A 10 3.82 -31.95 -14.24
N ILE A 11 4.73 -31.21 -14.90
CA ILE A 11 4.44 -29.87 -15.38
C ILE A 11 3.37 -30.07 -16.45
N VAL A 12 2.11 -29.85 -16.07
CA VAL A 12 1.02 -29.71 -17.02
C VAL A 12 1.16 -28.31 -17.62
N GLU A 13 1.77 -28.25 -18.80
CA GLU A 13 1.66 -27.11 -19.71
C GLU A 13 0.20 -27.01 -20.19
N THR A 14 -0.64 -26.31 -19.44
CA THR A 14 -1.94 -25.85 -19.96
C THR A 14 -2.09 -24.36 -19.65
N GLY A 15 -2.20 -23.59 -20.73
CA GLY A 15 -2.41 -22.16 -20.70
C GLY A 15 -1.28 -21.40 -21.36
N GLN A 16 -1.27 -21.38 -22.70
CA GLN A 16 -0.66 -20.28 -23.45
C GLN A 16 -1.30 -18.98 -22.95
N SER A 17 -0.69 -18.33 -21.96
CA SER A 17 -1.01 -16.95 -21.64
C SER A 17 -0.55 -16.15 -22.85
N SER A 18 -1.49 -15.58 -23.60
CA SER A 18 -1.15 -14.58 -24.62
C SER A 18 -0.55 -13.40 -23.88
N HIS A 19 0.77 -13.40 -23.75
CA HIS A 19 1.51 -12.23 -23.32
C HIS A 19 1.21 -11.14 -24.36
N ARG A 20 0.25 -10.26 -24.05
CA ARG A 20 0.16 -9.00 -24.79
C ARG A 20 1.52 -8.36 -24.68
N ASP A 21 2.14 -8.08 -25.82
CA ASP A 21 3.35 -7.26 -25.87
C ASP A 21 3.12 -6.02 -25.00
N MET A 22 3.92 -5.89 -23.94
CA MET A 22 3.87 -4.73 -23.08
C MET A 22 4.13 -3.52 -23.95
N LYS A 23 3.14 -2.63 -24.10
CA LYS A 23 3.33 -1.33 -24.73
C LYS A 23 4.42 -0.59 -23.95
N THR A 24 5.64 -0.62 -24.44
CA THR A 24 6.72 0.20 -23.91
C THR A 24 6.33 1.65 -24.11
N GLY A 25 6.35 2.46 -23.05
CA GLY A 25 6.11 3.89 -23.15
C GLY A 25 7.01 4.52 -24.22
N SER A 26 6.55 5.58 -24.89
CA SER A 26 7.28 6.21 -25.99
C SER A 26 8.72 6.54 -25.57
N GLN A 27 9.71 5.86 -26.13
CA GLN A 27 11.12 6.00 -25.71
C GLN A 27 11.68 7.41 -25.93
N ARG A 28 11.05 8.22 -26.78
CA ARG A 28 11.56 9.54 -27.20
C ARG A 28 11.06 10.71 -26.35
N PHE A 29 9.84 10.67 -25.84
CA PHE A 29 9.26 11.78 -25.08
C PHE A 29 9.00 11.36 -23.63
N ARG A 30 9.83 11.89 -22.72
CA ARG A 30 9.72 11.65 -21.29
C ARG A 30 9.14 12.90 -20.65
N TRP A 31 7.87 12.84 -20.24
CA TRP A 31 7.22 13.93 -19.50
C TRP A 31 8.05 14.40 -18.29
N ASN A 32 8.78 13.49 -17.64
CA ASN A 32 9.71 13.81 -16.57
C ASN A 32 10.82 14.79 -16.98
N LEU A 33 11.30 14.73 -18.23
CA LEU A 33 12.35 15.63 -18.72
C LEU A 33 11.81 17.05 -18.89
N LEU A 34 10.62 17.20 -19.50
CA LEU A 34 9.95 18.49 -19.63
C LEU A 34 9.65 19.08 -18.24
N PHE A 35 9.13 18.26 -17.33
CA PHE A 35 8.87 18.67 -15.96
C PHE A 35 10.16 19.14 -15.26
N ASN A 36 11.26 18.40 -15.40
CA ASN A 36 12.56 18.80 -14.84
C ASN A 36 13.03 20.15 -15.40
N VAL A 37 12.93 20.36 -16.71
CA VAL A 37 13.30 21.65 -17.33
C VAL A 37 12.44 22.79 -16.78
N LEU A 38 11.12 22.59 -16.65
CA LEU A 38 10.23 23.58 -16.05
C LEU A 38 10.61 23.91 -14.61
N VAL A 39 10.96 22.89 -13.80
CA VAL A 39 11.43 23.10 -12.42
C VAL A 39 12.71 23.94 -12.39
N TRP A 40 13.69 23.62 -13.24
CA TRP A 40 14.94 24.38 -13.33
C TRP A 40 14.77 25.81 -13.87
N LEU A 41 13.68 26.10 -14.57
CA LEU A 41 13.34 27.45 -15.00
C LEU A 41 12.59 28.22 -13.91
N ILE A 42 11.57 27.60 -13.30
CA ILE A 42 10.63 28.27 -12.38
C ILE A 42 11.24 28.52 -11.00
N VAL A 43 11.93 27.53 -10.43
CA VAL A 43 12.47 27.62 -9.07
C VAL A 43 13.47 28.78 -8.90
N PRO A 44 14.43 29.01 -9.82
CA PRO A 44 15.36 30.11 -9.67
C PRO A 44 14.81 31.47 -10.15
N LEU A 45 13.57 31.56 -10.65
CA LEU A 45 12.97 32.83 -11.14
C LEU A 45 13.20 34.02 -10.20
N PRO A 46 13.01 33.89 -8.86
CA PRO A 46 13.19 35.02 -7.94
C PRO A 46 14.62 35.58 -7.93
N PHE A 47 15.63 34.76 -8.28
CA PHE A 47 17.02 35.16 -8.23
C PHE A 47 17.47 35.91 -9.49
N TRP A 48 16.98 35.55 -10.69
CA TRP A 48 17.51 36.11 -11.94
C TRP A 48 16.60 37.10 -12.65
N ILE A 49 15.27 37.00 -12.49
CA ILE A 49 14.31 37.91 -13.14
C ILE A 49 14.55 39.40 -12.79
N PRO A 50 14.91 39.78 -11.55
CA PRO A 50 15.23 41.18 -11.22
C PRO A 50 16.38 41.75 -12.07
N PHE A 51 17.36 40.94 -12.46
CA PHE A 51 18.48 41.39 -13.31
C PHE A 51 18.08 41.57 -14.79
N VAL A 52 16.98 40.95 -15.22
CA VAL A 52 16.44 41.13 -16.57
C VAL A 52 15.54 42.36 -16.64
N SER A 53 14.62 42.50 -15.69
CA SER A 53 13.75 43.67 -15.59
C SER A 53 13.10 43.76 -14.21
N ASN A 54 13.37 44.85 -13.50
CA ASN A 54 12.75 45.14 -12.21
C ASN A 54 11.23 45.29 -12.31
N THR A 55 10.71 45.87 -13.39
CA THR A 55 9.27 46.02 -13.61
C THR A 55 8.58 44.66 -13.76
N ILE A 56 9.18 43.75 -14.54
CA ILE A 56 8.63 42.39 -14.71
C ILE A 56 8.70 41.64 -13.37
N ALA A 57 9.82 41.71 -12.65
CA ALA A 57 9.99 41.08 -11.36
C ALA A 57 8.90 41.49 -10.36
N TYR A 58 8.60 42.78 -10.29
CA TYR A 58 7.63 43.36 -9.36
C TYR A 58 6.22 42.80 -9.54
N TYR A 59 5.78 42.56 -10.77
CA TYR A 59 4.45 41.98 -11.02
C TYR A 59 4.46 40.45 -11.04
N LEU A 60 5.50 39.84 -11.63
CA LEU A 60 5.55 38.39 -11.86
C LEU A 60 5.77 37.60 -10.58
N LEU A 61 6.71 38.00 -9.72
CA LEU A 61 7.06 37.23 -8.53
C LEU A 61 5.91 37.17 -7.51
N PRO A 62 5.22 38.27 -7.16
CA PRO A 62 4.06 38.21 -6.28
C PRO A 62 2.89 37.44 -6.90
N SER A 63 2.73 37.49 -8.23
CA SER A 63 1.68 36.71 -8.92
C SER A 63 1.92 35.21 -8.80
N ILE A 64 3.14 34.76 -9.09
CA ILE A 64 3.54 33.35 -8.92
C ILE A 64 3.40 32.93 -7.46
N GLN A 65 3.91 33.74 -6.53
CA GLN A 65 3.78 33.49 -5.09
C GLN A 65 2.31 33.41 -4.67
N GLY A 66 1.44 34.29 -5.20
CA GLY A 66 0.01 34.30 -4.94
C GLY A 66 -0.66 33.00 -5.38
N VAL A 67 -0.33 32.48 -6.57
CA VAL A 67 -0.81 31.17 -7.05
C VAL A 67 -0.34 30.03 -6.13
N PHE A 68 0.93 30.03 -5.73
CA PHE A 68 1.45 29.02 -4.80
C PHE A 68 0.75 29.10 -3.44
N VAL A 69 0.60 30.30 -2.86
CA VAL A 69 -0.08 30.52 -1.58
C VAL A 69 -1.54 30.07 -1.66
N PHE A 70 -2.24 30.41 -2.76
CA PHE A 70 -3.62 29.96 -2.98
C PHE A 70 -3.72 28.43 -3.04
N MET A 71 -2.84 27.79 -3.84
CA MET A 71 -2.77 26.33 -3.93
C MET A 71 -2.50 25.68 -2.56
N TRP A 72 -1.49 26.16 -1.82
CA TRP A 72 -1.16 25.65 -0.49
C TRP A 72 -2.28 25.90 0.53
N THR A 73 -3.03 26.99 0.40
CA THR A 73 -4.20 27.28 1.25
C THR A 73 -5.30 26.24 1.01
N ILE A 74 -5.60 25.90 -0.25
CA ILE A 74 -6.55 24.84 -0.59
C ILE A 74 -6.09 23.50 0.00
N ILE A 75 -4.83 23.13 -0.23
CA ILE A 75 -4.26 21.88 0.31
C ILE A 75 -4.37 21.86 1.84
N SER A 76 -4.13 22.98 2.51
CA SER A 76 -4.23 23.11 3.97
C SER A 76 -5.66 22.92 4.47
N ILE A 77 -6.65 23.53 3.80
CA ILE A 77 -8.07 23.39 4.16
C ILE A 77 -8.52 21.94 3.98
N LEU A 78 -8.14 21.30 2.86
CA LEU A 78 -8.47 19.89 2.60
C LEU A 78 -7.79 18.94 3.61
N ALA A 79 -6.52 19.20 3.93
CA ALA A 79 -5.79 18.44 4.93
C ALA A 79 -6.45 18.54 6.31
N LEU A 80 -6.85 19.75 6.71
CA LEU A 80 -7.55 19.99 7.96
C LEU A 80 -8.91 19.27 7.99
N LYS A 81 -9.71 19.41 6.92
CA LYS A 81 -11.00 18.71 6.79
C LYS A 81 -10.83 17.20 6.96
N ASN A 82 -9.88 16.59 6.25
CA ASN A 82 -9.66 15.14 6.32
C ASN A 82 -9.07 14.69 7.66
N ALA A 83 -8.18 15.47 8.26
CA ALA A 83 -7.68 15.21 9.61
C ALA A 83 -8.81 15.23 10.65
N VAL A 84 -9.73 16.19 10.54
CA VAL A 84 -10.91 16.30 11.40
C VAL A 84 -11.85 15.11 11.21
N ILE A 85 -12.10 14.66 9.96
CA ILE A 85 -12.88 13.45 9.68
C ILE A 85 -12.25 12.22 10.34
N LEU A 86 -10.93 12.03 10.20
CA LEU A 86 -10.21 10.92 10.85
C LEU A 86 -10.32 11.01 12.37
N TYR A 87 -10.14 12.20 12.94
CA TYR A 87 -10.21 12.43 14.37
C TYR A 87 -11.58 12.08 14.94
N TRP A 88 -12.67 12.50 14.30
CA TRP A 88 -14.03 12.18 14.73
C TRP A 88 -14.39 10.71 14.58
N ASN A 89 -13.83 10.02 13.59
CA ASN A 89 -14.11 8.61 13.34
C ASN A 89 -13.13 7.64 14.04
N ARG A 90 -12.13 8.12 14.79
CA ARG A 90 -11.08 7.28 15.39
C ARG A 90 -11.60 6.20 16.34
N SER A 91 -12.71 6.47 17.04
CA SER A 91 -13.34 5.58 18.02
C SER A 91 -14.66 5.02 17.51
N ARG A 92 -14.97 5.23 16.23
CA ARG A 92 -16.20 4.70 15.64
C ARG A 92 -16.03 3.21 15.44
N ASP A 93 -17.07 2.48 15.81
CA ASP A 93 -17.15 1.04 15.56
C ASP A 93 -17.74 0.79 14.16
N PHE A 94 -16.87 0.62 13.18
CA PHE A 94 -17.27 0.40 11.79
C PHE A 94 -17.81 -1.02 11.56
N ALA A 95 -17.56 -1.95 12.49
CA ALA A 95 -18.07 -3.31 12.39
C ALA A 95 -19.62 -3.34 12.48
N ARG A 96 -20.24 -2.41 13.20
CA ARG A 96 -21.72 -2.33 13.30
C ARG A 96 -22.39 -2.01 11.97
N ASP A 97 -21.88 -0.98 11.28
CA ASP A 97 -22.35 -0.61 9.93
C ASP A 97 -22.22 -1.79 8.94
N TYR A 98 -21.33 -2.72 9.24
CA TYR A 98 -20.98 -3.84 8.40
C TYR A 98 -21.81 -5.09 8.71
N VAL A 99 -22.01 -5.42 9.99
CA VAL A 99 -22.80 -6.60 10.44
C VAL A 99 -24.29 -6.46 10.07
N ASP A 100 -24.84 -5.26 10.09
CA ASP A 100 -26.27 -5.02 9.75
C ASP A 100 -26.57 -5.18 8.24
N ASN A 101 -25.54 -5.25 7.39
CA ASN A 101 -25.68 -5.46 5.95
C ASN A 101 -25.39 -6.92 5.59
N GLU A 102 -26.40 -7.80 5.71
CA GLU A 102 -26.37 -9.24 5.35
C GLU A 102 -26.02 -9.56 3.88
N LYS A 103 -25.61 -8.56 3.07
CA LYS A 103 -25.55 -8.68 1.61
C LYS A 103 -24.29 -9.35 1.04
N ALA A 104 -23.18 -9.45 1.78
CA ALA A 104 -22.08 -10.37 1.50
C ALA A 104 -20.95 -10.26 2.54
N PRO A 105 -20.37 -11.37 3.01
CA PRO A 105 -19.21 -11.34 3.87
C PRO A 105 -17.95 -10.95 3.06
N ILE A 106 -17.51 -9.69 3.19
CA ILE A 106 -16.24 -9.21 2.63
C ILE A 106 -15.09 -9.92 3.34
N ARG A 107 -14.24 -10.59 2.57
CA ARG A 107 -12.99 -11.24 3.01
C ARG A 107 -11.82 -10.32 2.68
N HIS A 108 -10.80 -10.34 3.54
CA HIS A 108 -9.60 -9.53 3.39
C HIS A 108 -8.40 -10.41 3.16
N ILE A 109 -7.67 -10.19 2.08
CA ILE A 109 -6.35 -10.79 1.86
C ILE A 109 -5.32 -9.72 2.17
N VAL A 110 -4.58 -9.89 3.26
CA VAL A 110 -3.55 -8.93 3.68
C VAL A 110 -2.18 -9.54 3.42
N ALA A 111 -1.44 -8.96 2.47
CA ALA A 111 -0.12 -9.43 2.09
C ALA A 111 0.98 -8.51 2.63
N ILE A 112 1.89 -9.09 3.40
CA ILE A 112 3.16 -8.47 3.81
C ILE A 112 4.30 -9.12 3.02
N SER A 113 5.14 -8.30 2.41
CA SER A 113 6.38 -8.74 1.77
C SER A 113 7.58 -8.39 2.63
N CYS A 114 8.33 -9.42 3.02
CA CYS A 114 9.47 -9.35 3.90
C CYS A 114 10.76 -9.77 3.18
N TYR A 115 11.87 -9.21 3.64
CA TYR A 115 13.22 -9.61 3.31
C TYR A 115 14.06 -9.71 4.59
N LYS A 116 14.83 -8.67 4.93
CA LYS A 116 15.80 -8.70 6.05
C LYS A 116 15.24 -8.21 7.38
N GLU A 117 13.96 -7.89 7.45
CA GLU A 117 13.33 -7.35 8.66
C GLU A 117 13.42 -8.34 9.83
N PRO A 118 13.65 -7.85 11.06
CA PRO A 118 13.67 -8.69 12.24
C PRO A 118 12.25 -9.22 12.54
N VAL A 119 12.16 -10.43 13.10
CA VAL A 119 10.88 -11.09 13.40
C VAL A 119 9.99 -10.22 14.28
N ASP A 120 10.55 -9.55 15.29
CA ASP A 120 9.80 -8.66 16.19
C ASP A 120 9.14 -7.47 15.46
N LEU A 121 9.73 -6.99 14.35
CA LEU A 121 9.13 -5.94 13.55
C LEU A 121 7.93 -6.48 12.78
N ILE A 122 8.10 -7.62 12.11
CA ILE A 122 7.04 -8.30 11.35
C ILE A 122 5.89 -8.68 12.29
N ALA A 123 6.21 -9.27 13.45
CA ALA A 123 5.24 -9.68 14.46
C ALA A 123 4.41 -8.50 14.98
N ARG A 124 5.02 -7.32 15.18
CA ARG A 124 4.26 -6.11 15.58
C ARG A 124 3.25 -5.68 14.52
N SER A 125 3.57 -5.83 13.24
CA SER A 125 2.64 -5.50 12.15
C SER A 125 1.52 -6.53 12.06
N ILE A 126 1.85 -7.83 12.13
CA ILE A 126 0.86 -8.91 12.16
C ILE A 126 -0.05 -8.80 13.39
N GLN A 127 0.48 -8.41 14.55
CA GLN A 127 -0.33 -8.19 15.75
C GLN A 127 -1.43 -7.15 15.51
N THR A 128 -1.15 -6.06 14.78
CA THR A 128 -2.20 -5.08 14.45
C THR A 128 -3.27 -5.62 13.52
N MET A 129 -2.99 -6.68 12.75
CA MET A 129 -3.97 -7.43 11.99
C MET A 129 -4.76 -8.42 12.85
N ALA A 130 -4.08 -9.08 13.79
CA ALA A 130 -4.72 -9.96 14.77
C ALA A 130 -5.68 -9.20 15.69
N ASP A 131 -5.37 -7.94 16.01
CA ASP A 131 -6.19 -7.05 16.84
C ASP A 131 -7.37 -6.41 16.07
N GLN A 132 -7.59 -6.77 14.81
CA GLN A 132 -8.72 -6.24 14.02
C GLN A 132 -10.05 -6.77 14.53
N THR A 133 -11.10 -5.94 14.48
CA THR A 133 -12.46 -6.36 14.85
C THR A 133 -13.02 -7.51 14.00
N LEU A 134 -12.55 -7.65 12.76
CA LEU A 134 -12.96 -8.71 11.81
C LEU A 134 -11.83 -9.70 11.49
N VAL A 135 -11.01 -10.07 12.49
CA VAL A 135 -9.84 -10.96 12.30
C VAL A 135 -10.16 -12.29 11.59
N HIS A 136 -11.32 -12.90 11.88
CA HIS A 136 -11.81 -14.15 11.28
C HIS A 136 -12.10 -14.10 9.78
N ARG A 137 -11.96 -12.92 9.16
CA ARG A 137 -12.14 -12.69 7.73
C ARG A 137 -10.85 -12.32 7.02
N ILE A 138 -9.75 -12.32 7.76
CA ILE A 138 -8.43 -11.94 7.25
C ILE A 138 -7.69 -13.23 6.92
N THR A 139 -7.36 -13.39 5.64
CA THR A 139 -6.31 -14.28 5.21
C THR A 139 -4.99 -13.51 5.19
N MET A 140 -4.09 -13.87 6.10
CA MET A 140 -2.79 -13.24 6.27
C MET A 140 -1.76 -13.94 5.37
N VAL A 141 -1.16 -13.20 4.44
CA VAL A 141 -0.12 -13.71 3.52
C VAL A 141 1.22 -13.08 3.88
N ILE A 142 2.20 -13.91 4.23
CA ILE A 142 3.54 -13.48 4.64
C ILE A 142 4.54 -14.04 3.64
N SER A 143 5.04 -13.16 2.77
CA SER A 143 5.92 -13.57 1.67
C SER A 143 7.37 -13.16 1.93
N PHE A 144 8.29 -14.12 1.89
CA PHE A 144 9.73 -13.92 2.00
C PHE A 144 10.42 -14.14 0.65
N GLU A 145 11.53 -13.46 0.39
CA GLU A 145 12.41 -13.87 -0.73
C GLU A 145 13.29 -15.05 -0.33
N GLN A 146 13.65 -15.92 -1.28
CA GLN A 146 14.53 -17.08 -1.06
C GLN A 146 15.88 -16.69 -0.42
N LYS A 147 16.39 -15.49 -0.73
CA LYS A 147 17.63 -14.94 -0.18
C LYS A 147 17.51 -14.37 1.24
N THR A 148 16.34 -14.47 1.86
CA THR A 148 16.11 -14.04 3.25
C THR A 148 16.85 -14.97 4.21
N PRO A 149 17.68 -14.43 5.14
CA PRO A 149 18.31 -15.26 6.17
C PRO A 149 17.27 -15.80 7.15
N ASP A 150 17.46 -17.05 7.57
CA ASP A 150 16.64 -17.75 8.57
C ASP A 150 15.13 -17.77 8.29
N LYS A 151 14.71 -17.61 7.03
CA LYS A 151 13.28 -17.47 6.65
C LYS A 151 12.41 -18.60 7.17
N GLU A 152 12.88 -19.84 7.16
CA GLU A 152 12.15 -21.00 7.68
C GLU A 152 11.87 -20.85 9.18
N LYS A 153 12.90 -20.50 9.96
CA LYS A 153 12.77 -20.22 11.39
C LYS A 153 11.86 -19.03 11.67
N LYS A 154 11.90 -17.99 10.84
CA LYS A 154 10.97 -16.85 10.95
C LYS A 154 9.53 -17.28 10.74
N CYS A 155 9.26 -18.12 9.73
CA CYS A 155 7.93 -18.66 9.48
C CYS A 155 7.42 -19.49 10.67
N GLU A 156 8.26 -20.38 11.22
CA GLU A 156 7.92 -21.20 12.39
C GLU A 156 7.52 -20.33 13.59
N ILE A 157 8.35 -19.35 13.95
CA ILE A 157 8.08 -18.43 15.07
C ILE A 157 6.78 -17.65 14.85
N LEU A 158 6.60 -17.08 13.65
CA LEU A 158 5.40 -16.30 13.35
C LEU A 158 4.14 -17.18 13.36
N ASN A 159 4.23 -18.41 12.85
CA ASN A 159 3.14 -19.36 12.91
C ASN A 159 2.77 -19.69 14.36
N GLU A 160 3.75 -20.03 15.20
CA GLU A 160 3.52 -20.32 16.62
C GLU A 160 2.88 -19.14 17.37
N MET A 161 3.34 -17.92 17.10
CA MET A 161 2.82 -16.70 17.73
C MET A 161 1.36 -16.41 17.39
N PHE A 162 0.93 -16.72 16.15
CA PHE A 162 -0.35 -16.27 15.61
C PHE A 162 -1.32 -17.39 15.22
N GLU A 163 -0.97 -18.67 15.41
CA GLU A 163 -1.84 -19.82 15.09
C GLU A 163 -3.25 -19.68 15.73
N LYS A 164 -3.32 -19.12 16.94
CA LYS A 164 -4.56 -19.02 17.73
C LYS A 164 -5.21 -17.64 17.72
N CYS A 165 -4.74 -16.72 16.89
CA CYS A 165 -5.27 -15.35 16.88
C CYS A 165 -6.60 -15.19 16.13
N GLY A 166 -7.05 -16.25 15.43
CA GLY A 166 -8.34 -16.28 14.77
C GLY A 166 -8.35 -15.71 13.36
N PHE A 167 -7.21 -15.66 12.65
CA PHE A 167 -7.20 -15.43 11.21
C PHE A 167 -8.00 -16.52 10.47
N GLU A 168 -8.57 -16.16 9.33
CA GLU A 168 -9.21 -17.14 8.43
C GLU A 168 -8.18 -18.17 7.97
N ARG A 169 -7.03 -17.68 7.48
CA ARG A 169 -5.86 -18.47 7.11
C ARG A 169 -4.58 -17.66 7.34
N MET A 170 -3.48 -18.36 7.60
CA MET A 170 -2.15 -17.78 7.57
C MET A 170 -1.31 -18.55 6.56
N ILE A 171 -0.82 -17.85 5.53
CA ILE A 171 -0.12 -18.44 4.39
C ILE A 171 1.29 -17.86 4.33
N PHE A 172 2.28 -18.74 4.32
CA PHE A 172 3.69 -18.37 4.16
C PHE A 172 4.18 -18.73 2.77
N THR A 173 4.82 -17.79 2.09
CA THR A 173 5.34 -17.98 0.73
C THR A 173 6.80 -17.62 0.63
N ILE A 174 7.54 -18.32 -0.22
CA ILE A 174 8.96 -18.05 -0.49
C ILE A 174 9.13 -17.78 -1.98
N HIS A 175 9.36 -16.53 -2.35
CA HIS A 175 9.61 -16.13 -3.74
C HIS A 175 10.99 -16.65 -4.21
N PRO A 176 11.04 -17.53 -5.23
CA PRO A 176 12.30 -18.07 -5.73
C PRO A 176 13.19 -16.99 -6.36
N TYR A 177 14.49 -17.13 -6.20
CA TYR A 177 15.46 -16.24 -6.83
C TYR A 177 15.73 -16.65 -8.27
N GLY A 178 15.76 -15.67 -9.19
CA GLY A 178 16.16 -15.89 -10.58
C GLY A 178 15.06 -16.44 -11.49
N MET A 179 13.79 -16.19 -11.15
CA MET A 179 12.65 -16.47 -12.05
C MET A 179 12.80 -15.71 -13.36
N GLU A 180 12.50 -16.38 -14.49
CA GLU A 180 12.58 -15.78 -15.82
C GLU A 180 11.58 -14.63 -15.96
N ASN A 181 11.99 -13.52 -16.56
CA ASN A 181 11.19 -12.29 -16.74
C ASN A 181 10.72 -11.59 -15.45
N GLU A 182 11.26 -11.94 -14.28
CA GLU A 182 10.99 -11.24 -13.02
C GLU A 182 12.23 -10.52 -12.48
N ILE A 183 12.06 -9.27 -12.06
CA ILE A 183 13.11 -8.52 -11.37
C ILE A 183 12.97 -8.80 -9.86
N PRO A 184 14.00 -9.29 -9.16
CA PRO A 184 13.95 -9.49 -7.72
C PRO A 184 13.59 -8.20 -6.98
N GLY A 185 12.76 -8.32 -5.95
CA GLY A 185 12.36 -7.22 -5.10
C GLY A 185 10.93 -7.33 -4.60
N LYS A 186 10.53 -6.33 -3.81
CA LYS A 186 9.25 -6.29 -3.10
C LYS A 186 8.05 -6.58 -3.99
N CYS A 187 7.96 -5.96 -5.18
CA CYS A 187 6.82 -6.13 -6.07
C CYS A 187 6.68 -7.58 -6.58
N SER A 188 7.78 -8.22 -6.96
CA SER A 188 7.78 -9.61 -7.43
C SER A 188 7.47 -10.57 -6.29
N ASN A 189 8.02 -10.31 -5.10
CA ASN A 189 7.71 -11.07 -3.89
C ASN A 189 6.21 -10.97 -3.53
N SER A 190 5.63 -9.76 -3.51
CA SER A 190 4.19 -9.56 -3.26
C SER A 190 3.32 -10.27 -4.30
N ASN A 191 3.66 -10.15 -5.59
CA ASN A 191 2.92 -10.79 -6.67
C ASN A 191 2.96 -12.31 -6.58
N TYR A 192 4.14 -12.89 -6.31
CA TYR A 192 4.30 -14.33 -6.10
C TYR A 192 3.47 -14.81 -4.91
N GLY A 193 3.57 -14.12 -3.77
CA GLY A 193 2.82 -14.46 -2.56
C GLY A 193 1.31 -14.41 -2.76
N LEU A 194 0.78 -13.32 -3.35
CA LEU A 194 -0.65 -13.18 -3.64
C LEU A 194 -1.16 -14.23 -4.63
N ARG A 195 -0.42 -14.51 -5.72
CA ARG A 195 -0.81 -15.55 -6.68
C ARG A 195 -0.85 -16.93 -6.05
N THR A 196 0.08 -17.21 -5.14
CA THR A 196 0.13 -18.48 -4.41
C THR A 196 -1.04 -18.58 -3.44
N ALA A 197 -1.30 -17.52 -2.68
CA ALA A 197 -2.41 -17.46 -1.74
C ALA A 197 -3.77 -17.60 -2.46
N ILE A 198 -3.99 -16.90 -3.57
CA ILE A 198 -5.23 -17.01 -4.37
C ILE A 198 -5.46 -18.46 -4.85
N LYS A 199 -4.40 -19.15 -5.29
CA LYS A 199 -4.48 -20.56 -5.69
C LYS A 199 -4.81 -21.50 -4.52
N GLU A 200 -4.29 -21.22 -3.33
CA GLU A 200 -4.52 -22.04 -2.14
C GLU A 200 -5.90 -21.81 -1.51
N ILE A 201 -6.43 -20.59 -1.62
CA ILE A 201 -7.75 -20.22 -1.11
C ILE A 201 -8.86 -20.78 -2.00
N ASP A 202 -8.58 -21.03 -3.29
CA ASP A 202 -9.52 -21.51 -4.31
C ASP A 202 -10.75 -20.59 -4.44
N ILE A 203 -10.49 -19.33 -4.82
CA ILE A 203 -11.51 -18.29 -4.94
C ILE A 203 -12.34 -18.52 -6.21
N THR A 204 -13.66 -18.58 -6.06
CA THR A 204 -14.59 -18.68 -7.19
C THR A 204 -14.86 -17.30 -7.83
N ASP A 205 -15.27 -17.27 -9.10
CA ASP A 205 -15.58 -16.02 -9.81
C ASP A 205 -16.66 -15.19 -9.09
N ASP A 206 -17.65 -15.86 -8.47
CA ASP A 206 -18.73 -15.22 -7.71
C ASP A 206 -18.26 -14.58 -6.38
N GLU A 207 -17.10 -14.99 -5.87
CA GLU A 207 -16.52 -14.44 -4.64
C GLU A 207 -15.62 -13.22 -4.89
N MET A 208 -15.20 -12.98 -6.14
CA MET A 208 -14.19 -11.94 -6.44
C MET A 208 -14.62 -10.55 -5.98
N ASP A 209 -15.89 -10.19 -6.14
CA ASP A 209 -16.43 -8.90 -5.72
C ASP A 209 -16.50 -8.74 -4.20
N ASN A 210 -16.31 -9.83 -3.45
CA ASN A 210 -16.34 -9.85 -1.99
C ASN A 210 -14.94 -9.94 -1.36
N ILE A 211 -13.87 -9.76 -2.14
CA ILE A 211 -12.50 -9.86 -1.66
C ILE A 211 -11.79 -8.51 -1.80
N LEU A 212 -11.27 -8.03 -0.67
CA LEU A 212 -10.40 -6.85 -0.64
C LEU A 212 -8.96 -7.27 -0.38
N VAL A 213 -8.08 -6.90 -1.31
CA VAL A 213 -6.65 -7.19 -1.19
C VAL A 213 -5.92 -5.96 -0.68
N THR A 214 -5.25 -6.10 0.46
CA THR A 214 -4.38 -5.07 1.06
C THR A 214 -2.94 -5.52 0.95
N THR A 215 -2.09 -4.69 0.34
CA THR A 215 -0.63 -4.90 0.36
C THR A 215 -0.01 -3.90 1.33
N CYS A 216 0.95 -4.35 2.13
CA CYS A 216 1.61 -3.48 3.09
C CYS A 216 3.05 -3.89 3.41
N ASP A 217 3.81 -2.92 3.90
CA ASP A 217 5.19 -3.07 4.34
C ASP A 217 5.25 -3.82 5.67
N ALA A 218 6.38 -4.49 5.92
CA ALA A 218 6.60 -5.27 7.14
C ALA A 218 6.59 -4.44 8.44
N ASP A 219 6.66 -3.11 8.35
CA ASP A 219 6.61 -2.16 9.46
C ASP A 219 5.31 -1.33 9.50
N SER A 220 4.30 -1.70 8.69
CA SER A 220 2.99 -1.04 8.68
C SER A 220 2.15 -1.42 9.90
N LYS A 221 1.66 -0.42 10.62
CA LYS A 221 0.70 -0.59 11.72
C LYS A 221 -0.68 -0.09 11.33
N PHE A 222 -1.70 -0.87 11.64
CA PHE A 222 -3.08 -0.56 11.31
C PHE A 222 -3.92 -0.23 12.55
N PRO A 223 -4.90 0.69 12.45
CA PRO A 223 -5.86 0.92 13.52
C PRO A 223 -6.80 -0.30 13.67
N PRO A 224 -7.31 -0.61 14.88
CA PRO A 224 -8.12 -1.83 15.13
C PRO A 224 -9.41 -1.98 14.31
N GLN A 225 -9.91 -0.88 13.74
CA GLN A 225 -11.14 -0.84 12.94
C GLN A 225 -10.85 -0.75 11.43
N TYR A 226 -9.61 -1.00 11.01
CA TYR A 226 -9.19 -0.80 9.63
C TYR A 226 -9.98 -1.65 8.63
N THR A 227 -10.04 -2.96 8.85
CA THR A 227 -10.73 -3.89 7.92
C THR A 227 -12.23 -3.62 7.87
N ALA A 228 -12.84 -3.34 9.02
CA ALA A 228 -14.25 -2.97 9.12
C ALA A 228 -14.56 -1.64 8.41
N ALA A 229 -13.72 -0.61 8.60
CA ALA A 229 -13.88 0.68 7.94
C ALA A 229 -13.74 0.56 6.42
N LEU A 230 -12.77 -0.23 5.95
CA LEU A 230 -12.55 -0.49 4.54
C LEU A 230 -13.74 -1.24 3.92
N SER A 231 -14.23 -2.30 4.56
CA SER A 231 -15.42 -3.03 4.10
C SER A 231 -16.66 -2.14 4.09
N SER A 232 -16.89 -1.34 5.14
CA SER A 232 -18.02 -0.40 5.21
C SER A 232 -17.96 0.62 4.06
N LYS A 233 -16.77 1.15 3.76
CA LYS A 233 -16.57 2.08 2.66
C LYS A 233 -16.83 1.42 1.30
N TYR A 234 -16.28 0.24 1.08
CA TYR A 234 -16.44 -0.51 -0.16
C TYR A 234 -17.91 -0.79 -0.48
N LEU A 235 -18.67 -1.31 0.49
CA LEU A 235 -20.09 -1.59 0.34
C LEU A 235 -20.94 -0.33 0.08
N LYS A 236 -20.58 0.80 0.71
CA LYS A 236 -21.30 2.08 0.52
C LYS A 236 -21.04 2.71 -0.84
N GLU A 237 -19.83 2.57 -1.38
CA GLU A 237 -19.46 3.20 -2.65
C GLU A 237 -19.94 2.41 -3.88
N ASN A 238 -20.21 1.10 -3.74
CA ASN A 238 -20.72 0.21 -4.80
C ASN A 238 -20.00 0.39 -6.15
N ARG A 239 -18.66 0.50 -6.10
CA ARG A 239 -17.80 0.67 -7.27
C ARG A 239 -17.35 -0.69 -7.83
N PRO A 240 -16.98 -0.76 -9.12
CA PRO A 240 -16.48 -2.02 -9.69
C PRO A 240 -15.21 -2.48 -8.96
N ALA A 241 -15.19 -3.74 -8.49
CA ALA A 241 -14.11 -4.28 -7.67
C ALA A 241 -12.73 -4.18 -8.37
N LEU A 242 -12.69 -4.55 -9.65
CA LEU A 242 -11.44 -4.65 -10.43
C LEU A 242 -10.84 -3.31 -10.88
N SER A 243 -11.55 -2.19 -10.69
CA SER A 243 -11.07 -0.85 -11.08
C SER A 243 -11.00 0.13 -9.92
N THR A 244 -11.13 -0.36 -8.68
CA THR A 244 -11.15 0.48 -7.48
C THR A 244 -9.93 0.20 -6.61
N ILE A 245 -9.16 1.25 -6.32
CA ILE A 245 -8.03 1.20 -5.39
C ILE A 245 -8.35 2.09 -4.19
N TYR A 246 -8.19 1.55 -2.99
CA TYR A 246 -8.32 2.30 -1.75
C TYR A 246 -6.93 2.67 -1.22
N GLN A 247 -6.67 3.97 -1.12
CA GLN A 247 -5.45 4.46 -0.48
C GLN A 247 -5.78 5.14 0.85
N LEU A 248 -5.08 4.73 1.90
CA LEU A 248 -5.15 5.36 3.21
C LEU A 248 -4.07 6.43 3.36
N PRO A 249 -4.32 7.48 4.16
CA PRO A 249 -3.27 8.41 4.53
C PRO A 249 -2.24 7.67 5.39
N LEU A 250 -0.98 7.68 4.93
CA LEU A 250 0.12 7.09 5.67
C LEU A 250 0.70 8.10 6.66
N PHE A 251 0.93 7.63 7.89
CA PHE A 251 1.52 8.43 8.95
C PHE A 251 2.91 7.89 9.32
N TYR A 252 3.94 8.68 9.04
CA TYR A 252 5.34 8.32 9.27
C TYR A 252 5.76 8.66 10.71
N ASN A 253 5.09 8.05 11.69
CA ASN A 253 5.20 8.42 13.11
C ASN A 253 6.13 7.52 13.93
N TRP A 254 6.90 6.62 13.29
CA TRP A 254 7.74 5.68 14.02
C TRP A 254 8.87 6.39 14.77
N LYS A 255 8.82 6.35 16.12
CA LYS A 255 9.78 7.02 17.02
C LYS A 255 10.11 8.45 16.59
N LEU A 256 9.08 9.22 16.21
CA LEU A 256 9.23 10.53 15.59
C LEU A 256 10.12 11.46 16.42
N ASP A 257 10.03 11.41 17.74
CA ASP A 257 10.82 12.18 18.70
C ASP A 257 12.34 11.93 18.59
N SER A 258 12.74 10.70 18.27
CA SER A 258 14.15 10.27 18.18
C SER A 258 14.82 10.57 16.83
N LEU A 259 14.04 10.98 15.82
CA LEU A 259 14.53 11.20 14.46
C LEU A 259 15.11 12.61 14.26
N SER A 260 15.97 12.76 13.24
CA SER A 260 16.53 14.05 12.86
C SER A 260 15.43 15.06 12.51
N PHE A 261 15.70 16.35 12.70
CA PHE A 261 14.76 17.42 12.34
C PHE A 261 14.25 17.30 10.90
N ALA A 262 15.16 17.09 9.94
CA ALA A 262 14.82 16.96 8.53
C ALA A 262 13.88 15.77 8.28
N THR A 263 14.19 14.60 8.84
CA THR A 263 13.36 13.39 8.70
C THR A 263 11.96 13.62 9.24
N ARG A 264 11.83 14.22 10.44
CA ARG A 264 10.53 14.53 11.06
C ARG A 264 9.69 15.45 10.18
N VAL A 265 10.29 16.55 9.72
CA VAL A 265 9.60 17.53 8.86
C VAL A 265 9.12 16.86 7.57
N THR A 266 9.97 16.07 6.91
CA THR A 266 9.57 15.38 5.67
C THR A 266 8.45 14.36 5.89
N GLY A 267 8.47 13.62 7.01
CA GLY A 267 7.41 12.66 7.35
C GLY A 267 6.07 13.35 7.60
N LEU A 268 6.07 14.42 8.39
CA LEU A 268 4.88 15.22 8.67
C LEU A 268 4.32 15.90 7.41
N LEU A 269 5.19 16.49 6.58
CA LEU A 269 4.79 17.10 5.31
C LEU A 269 4.19 16.07 4.35
N ARG A 270 4.72 14.84 4.34
CA ARG A 270 4.19 13.76 3.50
C ARG A 270 2.78 13.37 3.93
N SER A 271 2.53 13.21 5.23
CA SER A 271 1.18 12.94 5.74
C SER A 271 0.21 14.10 5.47
N PHE A 272 0.67 15.34 5.62
CA PHE A 272 -0.10 16.54 5.29
C PHE A 272 -0.48 16.57 3.80
N LEU A 273 0.48 16.34 2.89
CA LEU A 273 0.24 16.30 1.46
C LEU A 273 -0.68 15.14 1.06
N MET A 274 -0.59 13.99 1.73
CA MET A 274 -1.51 12.89 1.50
C MET A 274 -2.97 13.30 1.80
N LEU A 275 -3.19 13.95 2.94
CA LEU A 275 -4.51 14.40 3.37
C LEU A 275 -5.02 15.60 2.54
N GLY A 276 -4.13 16.50 2.12
CA GLY A 276 -4.52 17.76 1.47
C GLY A 276 -4.52 17.74 -0.05
N ALA A 277 -3.74 16.85 -0.67
CA ALA A 277 -3.55 16.80 -2.12
C ALA A 277 -3.80 15.41 -2.69
N LEU A 278 -3.03 14.38 -2.28
CA LEU A 278 -3.05 13.09 -2.99
C LEU A 278 -4.41 12.39 -2.92
N ILE A 279 -5.03 12.34 -1.73
CA ILE A 279 -6.34 11.72 -1.53
C ILE A 279 -7.46 12.59 -2.15
N PRO A 280 -7.58 13.90 -1.84
CA PRO A 280 -8.67 14.72 -2.40
C PRO A 280 -8.67 14.84 -3.92
N PHE A 281 -7.48 14.88 -4.54
CA PHE A 281 -7.35 15.03 -5.98
C PHE A 281 -7.19 13.70 -6.73
N ASN A 282 -7.23 12.57 -6.02
CA ASN A 282 -7.12 11.23 -6.60
C ASN A 282 -5.84 11.06 -7.46
N ILE A 283 -4.69 11.49 -6.95
CA ILE A 283 -3.39 11.53 -7.67
C ILE A 283 -2.55 10.25 -7.41
N ASN A 284 -3.04 9.30 -6.62
CA ASN A 284 -2.31 8.07 -6.32
C ASN A 284 -2.37 7.04 -7.45
#